data_AF-A0A965RG97-F1
#
_entry.id   AF-A0A965RG97-F1
#
_cell.length_a   1.000
_cell.length_b   1.000
_cell.length_c   1.000
_cell.angle_alpha   90.00
_cell.angle_beta   90.00
_cell.angle_gamma   90.00
#
_symmetry.space_group_name_H-M   'P 1'
#
loop_
_entity.id
_entity.type
_entity.pdbx_description
1 polymer ?
#
loop_
_entity_poly.entity_id
_entity_poly.type
_entity_poly.pdbx_seq_one_letter_code
_entity_poly.pdbx_strand_id
1 'polypeptide(L)'
;MRILQAPDRQQLIDWLRMQSLAMHEAGILMVHAGVLPQWSVAQTLALATEVQTVLQSNDWTTFITHMYGNQPDQWHDELTGHERLRVIVNAMTRLRFCTPLGQMEFAHHRDASQAPTGFMPWFDVPNRQTQETTVAFGHWSSLKALNRADVIELDTGCVWGGCLSALQVNPATGQRQRLQVKCDAAASTN
;
A
#
# COMPACT_ATOMS: atom_id res chain seq x y z
N MET A 1 -20.59 1.90 14.93
CA MET A 1 -19.58 2.65 14.15
C MET A 1 -20.29 3.74 13.36
N ARG A 2 -20.12 5.01 13.74
CA ARG A 2 -20.90 6.17 13.26
C ARG A 2 -20.89 6.33 11.73
N ILE A 3 -19.76 6.00 11.09
CA ILE A 3 -19.56 6.07 9.64
C ILE A 3 -20.50 5.13 8.88
N LEU A 4 -20.73 3.91 9.36
CA LEU A 4 -21.62 2.94 8.70
C LEU A 4 -23.11 3.25 8.92
N GLN A 5 -23.43 4.27 9.73
CA GLN A 5 -24.79 4.75 9.97
C GLN A 5 -25.07 6.08 9.25
N ALA A 6 -24.09 6.63 8.51
CA ALA A 6 -24.27 7.87 7.80
C ALA A 6 -25.34 7.72 6.69
N PRO A 7 -26.19 8.75 6.47
CA PRO A 7 -27.28 8.68 5.49
C PRO A 7 -26.78 8.52 4.04
N ASP A 8 -25.55 8.96 3.77
CA ASP A 8 -24.86 8.90 2.48
C ASP A 8 -23.91 7.69 2.34
N ARG A 9 -23.90 6.76 3.32
CA ARG A 9 -22.96 5.62 3.35
C ARG A 9 -22.92 4.82 2.06
N GLN A 10 -24.07 4.63 1.40
CA GLN A 10 -24.17 3.79 0.21
C GLN A 10 -23.42 4.45 -0.94
N GLN A 11 -23.65 5.75 -1.15
CA GLN A 11 -22.96 6.53 -2.16
C GLN A 11 -21.44 6.57 -1.90
N LEU A 12 -21.02 6.71 -0.65
CA LEU A 12 -19.60 6.73 -0.29
C LEU A 12 -18.92 5.38 -0.51
N ILE A 13 -19.58 4.27 -0.15
CA ILE A 13 -19.08 2.90 -0.39
C ILE A 13 -19.00 2.62 -1.89
N ASP A 14 -20.05 2.98 -2.64
CA ASP A 14 -20.10 2.80 -4.09
C ASP A 14 -19.05 3.63 -4.82
N TRP A 15 -18.76 4.85 -4.36
CA TRP A 15 -17.64 5.62 -4.90
C TRP A 15 -16.30 4.99 -4.55
N LEU A 16 -16.09 4.62 -3.28
CA LEU A 16 -14.81 4.11 -2.79
C LEU A 16 -14.38 2.82 -3.51
N ARG A 17 -15.31 1.90 -3.77
CA ARG A 17 -15.01 0.63 -4.44
C ARG A 17 -14.64 0.80 -5.93
N MET A 18 -14.86 1.98 -6.50
CA MET A 18 -14.47 2.31 -7.87
C MET A 18 -13.04 2.87 -7.99
N GLN A 19 -12.38 3.14 -6.86
CA GLN A 19 -11.05 3.75 -6.86
C GLN A 19 -9.93 2.75 -7.18
N SER A 20 -8.82 3.28 -7.68
CA SER A 20 -7.62 2.50 -8.00
C SER A 20 -6.90 2.00 -6.74
N LEU A 21 -6.39 0.77 -6.81
CA LEU A 21 -5.52 0.18 -5.79
C LEU A 21 -4.03 0.48 -6.04
N ALA A 22 -3.66 0.67 -7.30
CA ALA A 22 -2.34 1.14 -7.73
C ALA A 22 -2.47 2.11 -8.92
N MET A 23 -1.55 3.05 -9.05
CA MET A 23 -1.50 4.02 -10.15
C MET A 23 -0.06 4.24 -10.59
N HIS A 24 0.19 4.52 -11.86
CA HIS A 24 1.53 4.88 -12.36
C HIS A 24 1.43 6.16 -13.19
N GLU A 25 1.91 7.26 -12.63
CA GLU A 25 1.78 8.61 -13.21
C GLU A 25 3.07 9.39 -13.03
N ALA A 26 3.44 10.17 -14.04
CA ALA A 26 4.68 10.97 -14.05
C ALA A 26 5.95 10.19 -13.64
N GLY A 27 6.03 8.90 -14.03
CA GLY A 27 7.15 8.01 -13.71
C GLY A 27 7.20 7.53 -12.25
N ILE A 28 6.12 7.68 -11.50
CA ILE A 28 6.00 7.25 -10.10
C ILE A 28 4.88 6.22 -9.98
N LEU A 29 5.23 5.05 -9.46
CA LEU A 29 4.27 4.02 -9.07
C LEU A 29 3.74 4.35 -7.67
N MET A 30 2.43 4.47 -7.52
CA MET A 30 1.75 4.78 -6.27
C MET A 30 0.95 3.57 -5.80
N VAL A 31 1.20 3.14 -4.57
CA VAL A 31 0.50 2.04 -3.87
C VAL A 31 0.30 2.39 -2.40
N HIS A 32 -0.68 1.80 -1.71
CA HIS A 32 -0.91 2.16 -0.30
C HIS A 32 0.25 1.72 0.61
N ALA A 33 0.75 0.49 0.47
CA ALA A 33 1.75 -0.08 1.37
C ALA A 33 3.07 -0.48 0.67
N GLY A 34 3.04 -1.31 -0.37
CA GLY A 34 4.27 -1.72 -1.04
C GLY A 34 4.04 -2.66 -2.21
N VAL A 35 5.16 -3.10 -2.81
CA VAL A 35 5.20 -4.00 -3.96
C VAL A 35 6.10 -5.19 -3.62
N LEU A 36 5.65 -6.41 -3.91
CA LEU A 36 6.49 -7.60 -3.73
C LEU A 36 7.66 -7.60 -4.71
N PRO A 37 8.84 -8.12 -4.32
CA PRO A 37 10.07 -8.00 -5.11
C PRO A 37 9.96 -8.63 -6.50
N GLN A 38 9.15 -9.69 -6.65
CA GLN A 38 8.92 -10.37 -7.92
C GLN A 38 8.00 -9.62 -8.89
N TRP A 39 7.32 -8.55 -8.47
CA TRP A 39 6.36 -7.85 -9.34
C TRP A 39 7.00 -6.67 -10.05
N SER A 40 6.94 -6.67 -11.38
CA SER A 40 7.22 -5.47 -12.18
C SER A 40 6.14 -4.40 -11.97
N VAL A 41 6.40 -3.18 -12.45
CA VAL A 41 5.38 -2.11 -12.51
C VAL A 41 4.14 -2.57 -13.27
N ALA A 42 4.33 -3.18 -14.45
CA ALA A 42 3.23 -3.67 -15.28
C ALA A 42 2.42 -4.77 -14.56
N GLN A 43 3.10 -5.72 -13.92
CA GLN A 43 2.44 -6.76 -13.14
C GLN A 43 1.68 -6.18 -11.95
N THR A 44 2.26 -5.21 -11.24
CA THR A 44 1.59 -4.53 -10.12
C THR A 44 0.28 -3.88 -10.55
N LEU A 45 0.26 -3.17 -11.68
CA LEU A 45 -0.95 -2.54 -12.22
C LEU A 45 -1.99 -3.57 -12.69
N ALA A 46 -1.54 -4.67 -13.31
CA ALA A 46 -2.43 -5.75 -13.72
C ALA A 46 -3.09 -6.43 -12.51
N LEU A 47 -2.31 -6.77 -11.48
CA LEU A 47 -2.82 -7.37 -10.25
C LEU A 47 -3.76 -6.43 -9.49
N ALA A 48 -3.46 -5.12 -9.46
CA ALA A 48 -4.37 -4.12 -8.91
C ALA A 48 -5.71 -4.11 -9.66
N THR A 49 -5.67 -4.23 -10.99
CA THR A 49 -6.86 -4.30 -11.84
C THR A 49 -7.68 -5.57 -11.58
N GLU A 50 -7.05 -6.72 -11.30
CA GLU A 50 -7.75 -7.95 -10.92
C GLU A 50 -8.62 -7.73 -9.66
N VAL A 51 -8.04 -7.13 -8.61
CA VAL A 51 -8.78 -6.84 -7.37
C VAL A 51 -9.87 -5.79 -7.59
N GLN A 52 -9.54 -4.70 -8.30
CA GLN A 52 -10.49 -3.65 -8.63
C GLN A 52 -11.71 -4.21 -9.39
N THR A 53 -11.50 -5.11 -10.35
CA THR A 53 -12.60 -5.72 -11.12
C THR A 53 -13.63 -6.39 -10.21
N VAL A 54 -13.17 -7.06 -9.15
CA VAL A 54 -14.07 -7.71 -8.17
C VAL A 54 -14.72 -6.70 -7.24
N LEU A 55 -14.00 -5.66 -6.80
CA LEU A 55 -14.57 -4.58 -5.97
C LEU A 55 -15.66 -3.77 -6.71
N GLN A 56 -15.50 -3.63 -8.03
CA GLN A 56 -16.41 -2.90 -8.89
C GLN A 56 -17.59 -3.76 -9.37
N SER A 57 -17.51 -5.09 -9.27
CA SER A 57 -18.59 -6.00 -9.67
C SER A 57 -19.73 -6.03 -8.65
N ASN A 58 -20.76 -6.84 -8.92
CA ASN A 58 -21.83 -7.11 -7.96
C ASN A 58 -21.42 -8.10 -6.86
N ASP A 59 -20.28 -8.79 -7.01
CA ASP A 59 -19.78 -9.80 -6.06
C ASP A 59 -18.87 -9.22 -4.97
N TRP A 60 -18.69 -7.90 -4.95
CA TRP A 60 -17.76 -7.21 -4.05
C TRP A 60 -18.03 -7.52 -2.57
N THR A 61 -19.31 -7.65 -2.17
CA THR A 61 -19.68 -7.99 -0.79
C THR A 61 -19.16 -9.37 -0.42
N THR A 62 -19.28 -10.35 -1.33
CA THR A 62 -18.75 -11.69 -1.13
C THR A 62 -17.24 -11.63 -0.98
N PHE A 63 -16.55 -10.93 -1.89
CA PHE A 63 -15.10 -10.78 -1.82
C PHE A 63 -14.62 -10.15 -0.50
N ILE A 64 -15.27 -9.08 -0.01
CA ILE A 64 -14.90 -8.43 1.26
C ILE A 64 -14.91 -9.43 2.44
N THR A 65 -15.85 -10.39 2.47
CA THR A 65 -15.88 -11.41 3.53
C THR A 65 -14.70 -12.38 3.46
N HIS A 66 -14.14 -12.61 2.27
CA HIS A 66 -12.97 -13.46 2.04
C HIS A 66 -11.63 -12.71 2.01
N MET A 67 -11.66 -11.38 1.90
CA MET A 67 -10.46 -10.55 1.77
C MET A 67 -9.60 -10.54 3.02
N TYR A 68 -10.20 -10.70 4.21
CA TYR A 68 -9.43 -10.72 5.45
C TYR A 68 -8.69 -12.04 5.66
N GLY A 69 -7.43 -11.94 6.08
CA GLY A 69 -6.57 -13.07 6.40
C GLY A 69 -5.10 -12.77 6.15
N ASN A 70 -4.22 -13.51 6.82
CA ASN A 70 -2.76 -13.37 6.64
C ASN A 70 -2.19 -14.40 5.66
N GLN A 71 -3.00 -15.35 5.18
CA GLN A 71 -2.54 -16.43 4.30
C GLN A 71 -3.34 -16.42 2.99
N PRO A 72 -2.71 -16.65 1.82
CA PRO A 72 -1.27 -16.88 1.67
C PRO A 72 -0.44 -15.61 1.91
N ASP A 73 0.75 -15.79 2.48
CA ASP A 73 1.71 -14.72 2.77
C ASP A 73 2.77 -14.53 1.68
N GLN A 74 2.79 -15.38 0.66
CA GLN A 74 3.73 -15.34 -0.46
C GLN A 74 3.02 -15.48 -1.81
N TRP A 75 3.49 -14.72 -2.80
CA TRP A 75 2.98 -14.81 -4.18
C TRP A 75 3.51 -16.04 -4.92
N HIS A 76 2.58 -16.75 -5.57
CA HIS A 76 2.85 -17.77 -6.58
C HIS A 76 1.90 -17.54 -7.76
N ASP A 77 2.39 -17.72 -8.99
CA ASP A 77 1.60 -17.46 -10.20
C ASP A 77 0.41 -18.43 -10.33
N GLU A 78 0.51 -19.61 -9.71
CA GLU A 78 -0.52 -20.65 -9.66
C GLU A 78 -1.66 -20.34 -8.68
N LEU A 79 -1.53 -19.31 -7.84
CA LEU A 79 -2.62 -18.89 -6.95
C LEU A 79 -3.83 -18.49 -7.78
N THR A 80 -5.01 -18.94 -7.36
CA THR A 80 -6.30 -18.63 -7.99
C THR A 80 -7.35 -18.19 -6.96
N GLY A 81 -8.47 -17.65 -7.45
CA GLY A 81 -9.62 -17.31 -6.62
C GLY A 81 -9.31 -16.34 -5.48
N HIS A 82 -9.94 -16.55 -4.32
CA HIS A 82 -9.80 -15.65 -3.17
C HIS A 82 -8.39 -15.60 -2.58
N GLU A 83 -7.62 -16.69 -2.67
CA GLU A 83 -6.24 -16.71 -2.17
C GLU A 83 -5.34 -15.77 -2.98
N ARG A 84 -5.48 -15.81 -4.31
CA ARG A 84 -4.81 -14.88 -5.24
C ARG A 84 -5.18 -13.43 -4.94
N LEU A 85 -6.47 -13.13 -4.85
CA LEU A 85 -6.91 -11.76 -4.58
C LEU A 85 -6.44 -11.26 -3.20
N ARG A 86 -6.46 -12.13 -2.19
CA ARG A 86 -6.02 -11.79 -0.84
C ARG A 86 -4.53 -11.49 -0.77
N VAL A 87 -3.67 -12.25 -1.43
CA VAL A 87 -2.23 -11.97 -1.43
C VAL A 87 -1.92 -10.65 -2.13
N ILE A 88 -2.66 -10.30 -3.19
CA ILE A 88 -2.55 -9.00 -3.87
C ILE A 88 -2.93 -7.87 -2.92
N VAL A 89 -4.10 -7.97 -2.27
CA VAL A 89 -4.56 -6.98 -1.29
C VAL A 89 -3.56 -6.85 -0.14
N ASN A 90 -3.09 -7.95 0.42
CA ASN A 90 -2.14 -7.94 1.52
C ASN A 90 -0.85 -7.21 1.15
N ALA A 91 -0.29 -7.46 -0.04
CA ALA A 91 0.90 -6.77 -0.50
C ALA A 91 0.64 -5.26 -0.65
N MET A 92 -0.40 -4.88 -1.39
CA MET A 92 -0.64 -3.48 -1.74
C MET A 92 -1.16 -2.65 -0.58
N THR A 93 -1.73 -3.26 0.46
CA THR A 93 -2.37 -2.54 1.57
C THR A 93 -1.75 -2.78 2.95
N ARG A 94 -0.90 -3.79 3.11
CA ARG A 94 -0.39 -4.18 4.45
C ARG A 94 1.12 -4.37 4.53
N LEU A 95 1.81 -4.47 3.40
CA LEU A 95 3.23 -4.78 3.34
C LEU A 95 4.11 -3.77 4.08
N ARG A 96 5.04 -4.30 4.87
CA ARG A 96 6.14 -3.55 5.50
C ARG A 96 7.44 -4.28 5.23
N PHE A 97 7.54 -5.50 5.72
CA PHE A 97 8.68 -6.38 5.55
C PHE A 97 8.34 -7.59 4.69
N CYS A 98 9.34 -8.08 3.95
CA CYS A 98 9.28 -9.38 3.30
C CYS A 98 10.66 -10.04 3.22
N THR A 99 10.69 -11.34 2.97
CA THR A 99 11.91 -12.07 2.61
C THR A 99 12.33 -11.75 1.17
N PRO A 100 13.55 -12.12 0.74
CA PRO A 100 13.96 -11.96 -0.67
C PRO A 100 13.08 -12.70 -1.68
N LEU A 101 12.34 -13.72 -1.23
CA LEU A 101 11.39 -14.48 -2.06
C LEU A 101 9.97 -13.88 -2.03
N GLY A 102 9.77 -12.75 -1.35
CA GLY A 102 8.49 -12.06 -1.27
C GLY A 102 7.50 -12.66 -0.26
N GLN A 103 7.96 -13.46 0.71
CA GLN A 103 7.10 -13.87 1.82
C GLN A 103 6.91 -12.68 2.77
N MET A 104 5.67 -12.27 2.98
CA MET A 104 5.28 -11.10 3.76
C MET A 104 5.31 -11.37 5.27
N GLU A 105 5.67 -10.34 6.03
CA GLU A 105 5.59 -10.35 7.49
C GLU A 105 4.42 -9.48 7.97
N PHE A 106 3.55 -10.03 8.83
CA PHE A 106 2.36 -9.34 9.32
C PHE A 106 2.34 -9.07 10.83
N ALA A 107 3.24 -9.63 11.64
CA ALA A 107 3.19 -9.47 13.09
C ALA A 107 3.94 -8.22 13.58
N HIS A 108 4.90 -7.71 12.81
CA HIS A 108 5.72 -6.57 13.17
C HIS A 108 5.23 -5.28 12.51
N HIS A 109 5.10 -4.23 13.32
CA HIS A 109 4.56 -2.93 12.91
C HIS A 109 5.51 -1.76 13.26
N ARG A 110 6.78 -2.07 13.54
CA ARG A 110 7.77 -1.09 13.99
C ARG A 110 8.63 -0.56 12.83
N ASP A 111 9.58 0.32 13.15
CA ASP A 111 10.46 1.00 12.20
C ASP A 111 11.31 0.01 11.36
N ALA A 112 11.76 0.46 10.18
CA ALA A 112 12.54 -0.37 9.24
C ALA A 112 13.80 -0.99 9.87
N SER A 113 14.44 -0.30 10.81
CA SER A 113 15.64 -0.81 11.51
C SER A 113 15.36 -1.98 12.46
N GLN A 114 14.10 -2.40 12.61
CA GLN A 114 13.66 -3.47 13.50
C GLN A 114 13.07 -4.65 12.72
N ALA A 115 13.54 -4.84 11.48
CA ALA A 115 13.17 -5.99 10.67
C ALA A 115 13.47 -7.30 11.41
N PRO A 116 12.53 -8.27 11.45
CA PRO A 116 12.79 -9.60 11.99
C PRO A 116 13.90 -10.33 11.22
N THR A 117 14.56 -11.29 11.87
CA THR A 117 15.60 -12.12 11.23
C THR A 117 15.07 -12.77 9.94
N GLY A 118 15.79 -12.57 8.84
CA GLY A 118 15.42 -13.10 7.52
C GLY A 118 14.48 -12.21 6.70
N PHE A 119 13.96 -11.14 7.30
CA PHE A 119 13.12 -10.14 6.65
C PHE A 119 13.87 -8.82 6.48
N MET A 120 13.41 -8.02 5.53
CA MET A 120 13.87 -6.66 5.29
C MET A 120 12.71 -5.78 4.84
N PRO A 121 12.81 -4.45 4.97
CA PRO A 121 11.83 -3.55 4.37
C PRO A 121 11.65 -3.91 2.89
N TRP A 122 10.41 -3.95 2.41
CA TRP A 122 10.11 -4.44 1.05
C TRP A 122 10.93 -3.71 -0.04
N PHE A 123 11.23 -2.43 0.20
CA PHE A 123 12.01 -1.58 -0.70
C PHE A 123 13.53 -1.78 -0.63
N ASP A 124 14.03 -2.56 0.33
CA ASP A 124 15.45 -2.90 0.47
C ASP A 124 15.76 -4.31 -0.05
N VAL A 125 14.75 -5.05 -0.50
CA VAL A 125 14.96 -6.35 -1.13
C VAL A 125 15.80 -6.20 -2.41
N PRO A 126 16.94 -6.93 -2.51
CA PRO A 126 17.80 -6.84 -3.68
C PRO A 126 17.09 -7.38 -4.93
N ASN A 127 17.39 -6.80 -6.09
CA ASN A 127 16.86 -7.20 -7.39
C ASN A 127 15.33 -7.16 -7.50
N ARG A 128 14.64 -6.37 -6.66
CA ARG A 128 13.20 -6.15 -6.81
C ARG A 128 12.93 -5.57 -8.21
N GLN A 129 11.90 -6.05 -8.90
CA GLN A 129 11.62 -5.67 -10.28
C GLN A 129 11.21 -4.20 -10.45
N THR A 130 10.94 -3.49 -9.35
CA THR A 130 10.64 -2.06 -9.32
C THR A 130 11.86 -1.18 -8.99
N GLN A 131 13.08 -1.72 -8.88
CA GLN A 131 14.26 -0.96 -8.42
C GLN A 131 14.58 0.28 -9.28
N GLU A 132 14.27 0.25 -10.57
CA GLU A 132 14.49 1.36 -11.52
C GLU A 132 13.29 2.32 -11.60
N THR A 133 12.22 2.08 -10.85
CA THR A 133 11.02 2.92 -10.82
C THR A 133 10.86 3.54 -9.45
N THR A 134 10.57 4.85 -9.41
CA THR A 134 10.24 5.49 -8.14
C THR A 134 8.90 4.95 -7.62
N VAL A 135 8.86 4.47 -6.38
CA VAL A 135 7.62 4.02 -5.74
C VAL A 135 7.24 4.96 -4.59
N ALA A 136 6.05 5.56 -4.66
CA ALA A 136 5.47 6.32 -3.57
C ALA A 136 4.45 5.48 -2.80
N PHE A 137 4.53 5.49 -1.47
CA PHE A 137 3.67 4.69 -0.61
C PHE A 137 3.32 5.37 0.72
N GLY A 138 2.34 4.81 1.43
CA GLY A 138 1.91 5.22 2.77
C GLY A 138 1.90 4.06 3.75
N HIS A 139 0.85 3.95 4.58
CA HIS A 139 0.58 2.84 5.53
C HIS A 139 1.57 2.64 6.70
N TRP A 140 2.85 2.91 6.47
CA TRP A 140 3.91 2.66 7.43
C TRP A 140 4.29 3.93 8.20
N SER A 141 3.32 4.50 8.93
CA SER A 141 3.49 5.74 9.69
C SER A 141 4.60 5.73 10.76
N SER A 142 5.04 4.55 11.20
CA SER A 142 6.15 4.38 12.15
C SER A 142 7.54 4.41 11.49
N LEU A 143 7.59 4.42 10.16
CA LEU A 143 8.82 4.48 9.39
C LEU A 143 9.45 5.87 9.52
N LYS A 144 10.74 5.90 9.85
CA LYS A 144 11.50 7.16 9.82
C LYS A 144 11.66 7.67 8.39
N ALA A 145 11.77 8.99 8.26
CA ALA A 145 11.97 9.66 6.97
C ALA A 145 13.11 8.99 6.19
N LEU A 146 12.85 8.69 4.92
CA LEU A 146 13.82 8.06 4.03
C LEU A 146 14.57 9.15 3.26
N ASN A 147 15.88 9.01 3.13
CA ASN A 147 16.70 9.85 2.28
C ASN A 147 17.13 9.07 1.02
N ARG A 148 16.19 8.82 0.11
CA ARG A 148 16.39 8.05 -1.12
C ARG A 148 15.55 8.59 -2.27
N ALA A 149 15.98 8.31 -3.51
CA ALA A 149 15.34 8.84 -4.72
C ALA A 149 14.30 7.89 -5.33
N ASP A 150 14.46 6.60 -5.07
CA ASP A 150 13.70 5.49 -5.65
C ASP A 150 12.46 5.12 -4.84
N VAL A 151 12.34 5.56 -3.59
CA VAL A 151 11.16 5.32 -2.75
C VAL A 151 10.78 6.57 -1.97
N ILE A 152 9.48 6.87 -1.93
CA ILE A 152 8.90 8.06 -1.29
C ILE A 152 7.82 7.63 -0.30
N GLU A 153 8.10 7.81 0.98
CA GLU A 153 7.17 7.63 2.07
C GLU A 153 6.30 8.89 2.26
N LEU A 154 4.98 8.75 2.17
CA LEU A 154 4.03 9.86 2.34
C LEU A 154 3.24 9.76 3.65
N ASP A 155 3.19 8.58 4.26
CA ASP A 155 2.54 8.42 5.57
C ASP A 155 3.47 8.87 6.70
N THR A 156 3.32 10.14 7.08
CA THR A 156 4.02 10.74 8.21
C THR A 156 3.15 10.82 9.46
N GLY A 157 2.15 9.94 9.58
CA GLY A 157 1.40 9.73 10.82
C GLY A 157 0.55 10.92 11.28
N CYS A 158 -0.12 11.63 10.36
CA CYS A 158 -0.97 12.79 10.69
C CYS A 158 -1.94 12.53 11.87
N VAL A 159 -2.67 11.41 11.85
CA VAL A 159 -3.64 11.06 12.90
C VAL A 159 -2.98 10.86 14.28
N TRP A 160 -1.70 10.54 14.31
CA TRP A 160 -0.89 10.35 15.52
C TRP A 160 -0.18 11.63 15.98
N GLY A 161 -0.58 12.79 15.44
CA GLY A 161 0.07 14.06 15.70
C GLY A 161 1.35 14.26 14.91
N GLY A 162 1.57 13.50 13.84
CA GLY A 162 2.62 13.71 12.86
C GLY A 162 2.27 14.82 11.88
N CYS A 163 2.50 14.59 10.59
CA CYS A 163 2.15 15.55 9.54
C CYS A 163 1.25 14.88 8.49
N LEU A 164 0.42 15.69 7.83
CA LEU A 164 -0.13 15.37 6.51
C LEU A 164 0.93 15.78 5.49
N SER A 165 1.42 14.82 4.71
CA SER A 165 2.44 15.06 3.68
C SER A 165 1.87 14.96 2.28
N ALA A 166 2.34 15.83 1.39
CA ALA A 166 2.11 15.77 -0.04
C ALA A 166 3.44 15.90 -0.78
N LEU A 167 3.50 15.36 -1.99
CA LEU A 167 4.62 15.55 -2.90
C LEU A 167 4.11 16.27 -4.16
N GLN A 168 4.59 17.48 -4.37
CA GLN A 168 4.41 18.18 -5.63
C GLN A 168 5.45 17.67 -6.62
N VAL A 169 4.99 17.21 -7.79
CA VAL A 169 5.84 16.70 -8.86
C VAL A 169 5.68 17.60 -10.08
N ASN A 170 6.80 18.05 -10.64
CA ASN A 170 6.83 18.70 -11.94
C ASN A 170 7.06 17.63 -13.01
N PRO A 171 6.06 17.31 -13.86
CA PRO A 171 6.20 16.25 -14.86
C PRO A 171 7.24 16.55 -15.93
N ALA A 172 7.52 17.83 -16.21
CA ALA A 172 8.46 18.24 -17.26
C ALA A 172 9.92 18.15 -16.80
N THR A 173 10.20 18.46 -15.53
CA THR A 173 11.58 18.48 -15.00
C THR A 173 11.90 17.30 -14.09
N GLY A 174 10.90 16.54 -13.65
CA GLY A 174 11.04 15.51 -12.64
C GLY A 174 11.31 16.07 -11.23
N GLN A 175 11.29 17.40 -11.06
CA GLN A 175 11.52 18.03 -9.76
C GLN A 175 10.40 17.68 -8.79
N ARG A 176 10.78 17.38 -7.54
CA ARG A 176 9.88 16.97 -6.46
C ARG A 176 10.04 17.92 -5.28
N GLN A 177 8.92 18.37 -4.72
CA GLN A 177 8.90 19.17 -3.49
C GLN A 177 7.94 18.54 -2.48
N ARG A 178 8.46 18.22 -1.29
CA ARG A 178 7.64 17.76 -0.18
C ARG A 178 6.99 18.95 0.50
N LEU A 179 5.68 18.86 0.72
CA LEU A 179 4.87 19.82 1.47
C LEU A 179 4.29 19.10 2.68
N GLN A 180 4.31 19.75 3.85
CA GLN A 180 3.83 19.15 5.09
C GLN A 180 3.02 20.16 5.90
N VAL A 181 1.89 19.69 6.43
CA VAL A 181 1.09 20.42 7.42
C VAL A 181 1.08 19.61 8.71
N LYS A 182 1.45 20.26 9.82
CA LYS A 182 1.42 19.64 11.14
C LYS A 182 -0.03 19.30 11.51
N CYS A 183 -0.25 18.09 12.00
CA CYS A 183 -1.55 17.65 12.47
C CYS A 183 -1.59 17.61 14.00
N ASP A 184 -2.77 17.87 14.56
CA ASP A 184 -3.06 17.55 15.94
C ASP A 184 -3.29 16.04 16.08
N ALA A 185 -2.82 15.46 17.18
CA ALA A 185 -3.12 14.06 17.47
C ALA A 185 -4.63 13.90 17.67
N ALA A 186 -5.22 12.91 17.01
CA ALA A 186 -6.61 12.56 17.29
C ALA A 186 -6.70 12.16 18.77
N ALA A 187 -7.66 12.74 19.50
CA ALA A 187 -7.90 12.38 20.89
C ALA A 187 -8.12 10.87 20.97
N SER A 188 -7.34 10.18 21.80
CA SER A 188 -7.52 8.76 22.06
C SER A 188 -8.92 8.55 22.61
N THR A 189 -9.85 8.07 21.80
CA THR A 189 -11.09 7.51 22.33
C THR A 189 -10.71 6.15 22.91
N ASN A 190 -10.39 6.14 24.21
CA ASN A 190 -10.35 4.91 25.02
C ASN A 190 -11.73 4.24 25.03
#